data_AF-A0A2W5D3X6-F1
#
_entry.id   AF-A0A2W5D3X6-F1
#
_cell.length_a   1.000
_cell.length_b   1.000
_cell.length_c   1.000
_cell.angle_alpha   90.00
_cell.angle_beta   90.00
_cell.angle_gamma   90.00
#
_symmetry.space_group_name_H-M   'P 1'
#
loop_
_entity.id
_entity.type
_entity.pdbx_description
1 polymer ?
#
loop_
_entity_poly.entity_id
_entity_poly.type
_entity_poly.pdbx_seq_one_letter_code
_entity_poly.pdbx_strand_id
1 'polypeptide(L)'
;MGVSMKLPRAETLYFEAPELRPSPKARPVAHSHAFRYRGHTVIVHLTGYVESTLPPLWAMGVEVVKGADVVVDLQRDPEQSFVDIEQAGVAGVKWGKALVDDL
;
A
#
# COMPACT_ATOMS: atom_id res chain seq x y z
N MET A 1 -21.73 24.25 -13.80
CA MET A 1 -20.53 24.05 -12.97
C MET A 1 -20.49 22.59 -12.53
N GLY A 2 -19.72 21.75 -13.22
CA GLY A 2 -19.52 20.38 -12.78
C GLY A 2 -18.52 20.37 -11.65
N VAL A 3 -18.97 20.16 -10.41
CA VAL A 3 -18.06 19.81 -9.33
C VAL A 3 -17.50 18.45 -9.72
N SER A 4 -16.31 18.43 -10.32
CA SER A 4 -15.53 17.21 -10.41
C SER A 4 -15.18 16.85 -8.98
N MET A 5 -16.04 16.05 -8.34
CA MET A 5 -15.66 15.32 -7.14
C MET A 5 -14.50 14.45 -7.59
N LYS A 6 -13.28 14.91 -7.32
CA LYS A 6 -12.11 14.05 -7.37
C LYS A 6 -12.43 12.96 -6.35
N LEU A 7 -12.78 11.79 -6.85
CA LEU A 7 -12.88 10.60 -6.03
C LEU A 7 -11.56 10.47 -5.27
N PRO A 8 -11.59 10.13 -3.97
CA PRO A 8 -10.37 9.98 -3.20
C PRO A 8 -9.44 9.02 -3.94
N ARG A 9 -8.12 9.25 -3.84
CA ARG A 9 -7.16 8.37 -4.50
C ARG A 9 -7.42 6.93 -4.04
N ALA A 10 -7.19 5.98 -4.95
CA ALA A 10 -7.27 4.54 -4.69
C ALA A 10 -6.62 4.13 -3.35
N GLU A 11 -5.55 4.84 -3.00
CA GLU A 11 -4.69 4.69 -1.82
C GLU A 11 -5.37 5.12 -0.53
N THR A 12 -6.02 6.29 -0.56
CA THR A 12 -6.80 6.80 0.56
C THR A 12 -7.97 5.86 0.84
N LEU A 13 -8.64 5.40 -0.20
CA LEU A 13 -9.78 4.50 -0.06
C LEU A 13 -9.36 3.17 0.56
N TYR A 14 -8.26 2.56 0.14
CA TYR A 14 -7.90 1.26 0.68
C TYR A 14 -7.53 1.29 2.17
N PHE A 15 -6.75 2.28 2.61
CA PHE A 15 -6.28 2.31 4.00
C PHE A 15 -7.24 2.99 4.99
N GLU A 16 -8.06 3.94 4.52
CA GLU A 16 -8.97 4.69 5.40
C GLU A 16 -10.42 4.21 5.33
N ALA A 17 -10.86 3.66 4.20
CA ALA A 17 -12.24 3.24 3.98
C ALA A 17 -12.31 2.11 2.93
N PRO A 18 -11.77 0.91 3.20
CA PRO A 18 -11.56 -0.17 2.23
C PRO A 18 -12.84 -0.66 1.52
N GLU A 19 -14.00 -0.36 2.08
CA GLU A 19 -15.32 -0.59 1.49
C GLU A 19 -15.69 0.39 0.35
N LEU A 20 -15.05 1.57 0.31
CA LEU A 20 -15.28 2.60 -0.69
C LEU A 20 -14.43 2.36 -1.94
N ARG A 21 -15.06 2.41 -3.11
CA ARG A 21 -14.39 2.21 -4.40
C ARG A 21 -14.26 3.54 -5.14
N PRO A 22 -13.14 3.77 -5.85
CA PRO A 22 -12.96 4.99 -6.62
C PRO A 22 -13.91 5.04 -7.81
N SER A 23 -14.38 3.91 -8.33
CA SER A 23 -15.47 3.87 -9.30
C SER A 23 -16.32 2.60 -9.13
N PRO A 24 -17.57 2.55 -9.62
CA PRO A 24 -18.39 1.35 -9.56
C PRO A 24 -17.78 0.13 -10.28
N LYS A 25 -16.87 0.37 -11.24
CA LYS A 25 -16.18 -0.67 -12.02
C LYS A 25 -14.84 -1.08 -11.43
N ALA A 26 -14.28 -0.26 -10.54
CA ALA A 26 -13.02 -0.54 -9.89
C ALA A 26 -13.10 -1.82 -9.08
N ARG A 27 -12.11 -2.70 -9.24
CA ARG A 27 -11.97 -3.92 -8.44
C ARG A 27 -10.71 -3.80 -7.58
N PRO A 28 -10.82 -3.92 -6.25
CA PRO A 28 -9.64 -3.90 -5.39
C PRO A 28 -8.78 -5.12 -5.69
N VAL A 29 -7.47 -4.91 -5.75
CA VAL A 29 -6.47 -5.96 -5.86
C VAL A 29 -5.46 -5.73 -4.75
N ALA A 30 -5.47 -6.63 -3.78
CA ALA A 30 -4.50 -6.64 -2.68
C ALA A 30 -3.44 -7.71 -2.94
N HIS A 31 -2.18 -7.30 -2.81
CA HIS A 31 -1.02 -8.18 -2.76
C HIS A 31 -0.24 -7.88 -1.49
N SER A 32 0.40 -8.89 -0.92
CA SER A 32 1.31 -8.67 0.18
C SER A 32 2.57 -9.50 -0.01
N HIS A 33 3.70 -8.92 0.34
CA HIS A 33 4.99 -9.56 0.28
C HIS A 33 5.65 -9.50 1.66
N ALA A 34 6.00 -10.65 2.21
CA ALA A 34 6.69 -10.72 3.50
C ALA A 34 8.13 -11.24 3.32
N PHE A 35 9.07 -10.62 4.02
CA PHE A 35 10.46 -11.07 4.05
C PHE A 35 11.07 -10.88 5.44
N ARG A 36 12.14 -11.63 5.74
CA ARG A 36 12.88 -11.50 7.00
C ARG A 36 14.07 -10.55 6.86
N TYR A 37 14.27 -9.68 7.83
CA TYR A 37 15.42 -8.78 7.90
C TYR A 37 15.80 -8.50 9.36
N ARG A 38 17.08 -8.74 9.70
CA ARG A 38 17.64 -8.52 11.07
C ARG A 38 16.78 -9.10 12.21
N GLY A 39 16.22 -10.30 12.01
CA GLY A 39 15.37 -10.96 13.00
C GLY A 39 13.92 -10.47 13.07
N HIS A 40 13.54 -9.51 12.22
CA HIS A 40 12.17 -9.03 12.05
C HIS A 40 11.55 -9.61 10.78
N THR A 41 10.24 -9.78 10.78
CA THR A 41 9.44 -10.02 9.58
C THR A 41 8.88 -8.68 9.12
N VAL A 42 9.23 -8.27 7.91
CA VAL A 42 8.69 -7.08 7.26
C VAL A 42 7.60 -7.52 6.31
N ILE A 43 6.42 -6.92 6.42
CA ILE A 43 5.27 -7.17 5.56
C ILE A 43 5.01 -5.91 4.74
N VAL A 44 5.12 -6.03 3.43
CA VAL A 44 4.81 -4.97 2.46
C VAL A 44 3.42 -5.24 1.91
N HIS A 45 2.49 -4.36 2.22
CA HIS A 45 1.13 -4.37 1.73
C HIS A 45 1.06 -3.51 0.47
N LEU A 46 0.66 -4.12 -0.64
CA LEU A 46 0.46 -3.45 -1.93
C LEU A 46 -1.01 -3.54 -2.28
N THR A 47 -1.66 -2.42 -2.53
CA THR A 47 -3.06 -2.46 -2.97
C THR A 47 -3.34 -1.44 -4.02
N GLY A 48 -3.96 -1.89 -5.10
CA GLY A 48 -4.43 -1.03 -6.17
C GLY A 48 -5.88 -1.31 -6.51
N TYR A 49 -6.41 -0.47 -7.39
CA TYR A 49 -7.68 -0.72 -8.06
C TYR A 49 -7.42 -0.87 -9.56
N VAL A 50 -7.92 -1.95 -10.14
CA VAL A 50 -7.88 -2.12 -11.59
C VAL A 50 -9.13 -1.48 -12.17
N GLU A 51 -8.94 -0.47 -13.03
CA GLU A 51 -9.96 0.06 -13.92
C GLU A 51 -9.60 -0.29 -15.37
N SER A 52 -10.58 -0.66 -16.20
CA SER A 52 -10.32 -1.16 -17.56
C SER A 52 -9.66 -0.14 -18.50
N THR A 53 -9.57 1.14 -18.11
CA THR A 53 -9.12 2.25 -18.95
C THR A 53 -7.93 3.03 -18.40
N LEU A 54 -7.49 2.75 -17.17
CA LEU A 54 -6.35 3.43 -16.55
C LEU A 54 -5.38 2.38 -15.99
N PRO A 55 -4.05 2.60 -16.08
CA PRO A 55 -3.09 1.74 -15.40
C PRO A 55 -3.36 1.75 -13.89
N PRO A 56 -3.22 0.60 -13.20
CA PRO A 56 -3.50 0.52 -11.77
C PRO A 56 -2.53 1.42 -11.00
N LEU A 57 -3.08 2.25 -10.11
CA LEU A 57 -2.31 2.96 -9.09
C LEU A 57 -2.27 2.09 -7.84
N TRP A 58 -1.07 1.81 -7.37
CA TRP A 58 -0.75 0.97 -6.23
C TRP A 58 -0.34 1.84 -5.05
N ALA A 59 -1.11 1.71 -3.98
CA ALA A 59 -0.74 2.17 -2.66
C ALA A 59 0.18 1.14 -2.00
N MET A 60 1.13 1.62 -1.19
CA MET A 60 2.06 0.76 -0.47
C MET A 60 2.07 1.13 1.01
N GLY A 61 2.05 0.11 1.87
CA GLY A 61 2.26 0.25 3.29
C GLY A 61 3.20 -0.83 3.82
N VAL A 62 3.85 -0.57 4.95
CA VAL A 62 4.80 -1.48 5.57
C VAL A 62 4.48 -1.69 7.04
N GLU A 63 4.41 -2.95 7.45
CA GLU A 63 4.30 -3.38 8.83
C GLU A 63 5.56 -4.18 9.22
N VAL A 64 6.01 -4.05 10.47
CA VAL A 64 7.15 -4.82 10.99
C VAL A 64 6.72 -5.63 12.20
N VAL A 65 7.04 -6.92 12.18
CA VAL A 65 6.68 -7.90 13.21
C VAL A 65 7.93 -8.56 13.76
N LYS A 66 7.98 -8.80 15.07
CA LYS A 66 9.03 -9.60 15.74
C LYS A 66 8.38 -10.74 16.51
N GLY A 67 8.55 -11.97 16.04
CA GLY A 67 7.85 -13.11 16.61
C GLY A 67 6.34 -12.99 16.39
N ALA A 68 5.58 -12.76 17.47
CA ALA A 68 4.14 -12.56 17.44
C ALA A 68 3.73 -11.08 17.62
N ASP A 69 4.68 -10.20 17.91
CA ASP A 69 4.41 -8.80 18.24
C ASP A 69 4.60 -7.90 17.02
N VAL A 70 3.62 -7.03 16.76
CA VAL A 70 3.77 -5.91 15.82
C VAL A 70 4.64 -4.86 16.51
N VAL A 71 5.82 -4.59 15.95
CA VAL A 71 6.78 -3.62 16.51
C VAL A 71 6.73 -2.27 15.77
N VAL A 72 6.26 -2.28 14.53
CA VAL A 72 5.89 -1.07 13.78
C VAL A 72 4.53 -1.35 13.16
N ASP A 73 3.51 -0.63 13.62
CA ASP A 73 2.18 -0.63 13.00
C ASP A 73 2.29 -0.20 11.54
N LEU A 74 1.34 -0.64 10.71
CA LEU A 74 1.26 -0.31 9.29
C LEU A 74 1.53 1.18 9.01
N GLN A 75 2.71 1.48 8.48
CA GLN A 75 3.09 2.82 8.00
C GLN A 75 2.75 2.94 6.52
N ARG A 76 2.22 4.10 6.13
CA ARG A 76 1.92 4.44 4.73
C ARG A 76 2.27 5.88 4.44
N ASP A 77 2.65 6.15 3.20
CA ASP A 77 2.73 7.51 2.67
C ASP A 77 1.49 7.75 1.80
N PRO A 78 0.53 8.58 2.24
CA PRO A 78 -0.71 8.82 1.49
C PRO A 78 -0.50 9.66 0.22
N GLU A 79 0.68 10.27 0.05
CA GLU A 79 1.00 11.06 -1.13
C GLU A 79 1.74 10.23 -2.20
N GLN A 80 2.30 9.08 -1.82
CA GLN A 80 3.10 8.24 -2.69
C GLN A 80 2.31 7.09 -3.31
N SER A 81 2.24 7.12 -4.65
CA SER A 81 1.60 6.11 -5.49
C SER A 81 2.53 5.52 -6.51
N PHE A 82 2.32 4.25 -6.85
CA PHE A 82 3.10 3.55 -7.86
C PHE A 82 2.21 3.14 -9.03
N VAL A 83 2.70 3.32 -10.26
CA VAL A 83 1.99 2.87 -11.48
C VAL A 83 2.24 1.39 -11.79
N ASP A 84 3.11 0.75 -11.02
CA ASP A 84 3.57 -0.62 -11.19
C ASP A 84 3.73 -1.30 -9.83
N ILE A 85 3.31 -2.56 -9.76
CA ILE A 85 3.35 -3.38 -8.55
C ILE A 85 4.79 -3.76 -8.16
N GLU A 86 5.67 -3.99 -9.15
CA GLU A 86 7.06 -4.35 -8.86
C GLU A 86 7.81 -3.15 -8.27
N GLN A 87 7.62 -1.96 -8.84
CA GLN A 87 8.14 -0.71 -8.26
C GLN A 87 7.64 -0.48 -6.83
N ALA A 88 6.34 -0.67 -6.58
CA ALA A 88 5.76 -0.55 -5.25
C ALA A 88 6.39 -1.55 -4.27
N GLY A 89 6.61 -2.79 -4.72
CA GLY A 89 7.27 -3.84 -3.94
C GLY A 89 8.71 -3.51 -3.59
N VAL A 90 9.52 -3.07 -4.56
CA VAL A 90 10.92 -2.66 -4.33
C VAL A 90 11.00 -1.48 -3.36
N ALA A 91 10.13 -0.48 -3.52
CA ALA A 91 10.05 0.66 -2.61
C ALA A 91 9.68 0.22 -1.19
N GLY A 92 8.67 -0.65 -1.04
CA GLY A 92 8.27 -1.19 0.26
C GLY A 92 9.35 -2.03 0.93
N VAL A 93 10.11 -2.82 0.18
CA VAL A 93 11.28 -3.56 0.71
C VAL A 93 12.34 -2.60 1.22
N LYS A 94 12.65 -1.55 0.46
CA LYS A 94 13.63 -0.53 0.89
C LYS A 94 13.16 0.19 2.15
N TRP A 95 11.90 0.60 2.19
CA TRP A 95 11.35 1.31 3.33
C TRP A 95 11.29 0.42 4.57
N GLY A 96 10.82 -0.82 4.46
CA GLY A 96 10.75 -1.72 5.60
C GLY A 96 12.11 -2.09 6.19
N LYS A 97 13.16 -2.14 5.38
CA LYS A 97 14.53 -2.24 5.90
C LYS A 97 14.93 -1.01 6.69
N ALA A 98 14.63 0.19 6.18
CA ALA A 98 14.90 1.43 6.89
C ALA A 98 14.14 1.50 8.23
N LEU A 99 12.86 1.12 8.25
CA LEU A 99 12.08 1.04 9.49
C LEU A 99 12.72 0.09 10.52
N VAL A 100 13.18 -1.08 10.08
CA VAL A 100 13.89 -2.03 10.96
C VAL A 100 15.25 -1.50 11.42
N ASP A 101 15.95 -0.74 10.59
CA ASP A 101 17.24 -0.13 10.95
C ASP A 101 17.10 1.00 11.96
N ASP A 102 15.92 1.62 12.05
CA ASP A 102 15.59 2.69 13.00
C ASP A 102 15.02 2.17 14.36
N LEU A 103 14.80 0.85 14.49
CA LEU A 103 14.37 0.18 15.75
C LEU A 103 15.54 -0.12 16.70
#